data_AF-A0A7K2Q4H4-F1
#
_entry.id   AF-A0A7K2Q4H4-F1
#
_cell.length_a   1.000
_cell.length_b   1.000
_cell.length_c   1.000
_cell.angle_alpha   90.00
_cell.angle_beta   90.00
_cell.angle_gamma   90.00
#
_symmetry.space_group_name_H-M   'P 1'
#
loop_
_entity.id
_entity.type
_entity.pdbx_description
1 polymer ?
#
loop_
_entity_poly.entity_id
_entity_poly.type
_entity_poly.pdbx_seq_one_letter_code
_entity_poly.pdbx_strand_id
1 'polypeptide(L)'
;MRRRALTPLVLAFGVLLTLVASSPALAASYRYWSFWEASGGQWQYATQGPSTARPADGSVLGFRFSVSRDAAAEAAKPRAAADFAAVCAGTPAAEGRKRIAVVVDFGVPADAPAGDALPQDTPRPACAQVAPDATAAEALAQVAKPLRYNSAALLCAVSGFPKQGCGEPIGDTAQQPDPDPSGNPSAGASAS
;
A
#
# COMPACT_ATOMS: atom_id res chain seq x y z
N MET A 1 59.06 50.50 -5.18
CA MET A 1 59.03 49.10 -4.68
C MET A 1 58.24 49.03 -3.39
N ARG A 2 57.09 48.34 -3.38
CA ARG A 2 56.60 47.47 -2.29
C ARG A 2 55.18 47.03 -2.65
N ARG A 3 55.11 45.81 -3.20
CA ARG A 3 53.88 45.04 -3.35
C ARG A 3 53.35 44.75 -1.95
N ARG A 4 52.10 45.10 -1.66
CA ARG A 4 51.34 44.50 -0.55
C ARG A 4 50.10 43.85 -1.14
N ALA A 5 50.24 42.55 -1.38
CA ALA A 5 49.14 41.64 -1.62
C ALA A 5 48.33 41.54 -0.33
N LEU A 6 47.05 41.88 -0.38
CA LEU A 6 46.05 41.56 0.63
C LEU A 6 44.77 41.21 -0.11
N THR A 7 44.69 39.95 -0.52
CA THR A 7 43.41 39.33 -0.88
C THR A 7 43.45 37.87 -0.45
N PRO A 8 43.11 37.59 0.82
CA PRO A 8 42.48 36.32 1.14
C PRO A 8 41.33 36.57 2.13
N LEU A 9 40.25 37.22 1.70
CA LEU A 9 39.06 37.37 2.54
C LEU A 9 37.75 37.23 1.75
N VAL A 10 37.73 36.34 0.76
CA VAL A 10 36.49 35.97 0.05
C VAL A 10 36.26 34.45 0.05
N LEU A 11 37.23 33.64 0.49
CA LEU A 11 37.13 32.18 0.48
C LEU A 11 36.62 31.56 1.80
N ALA A 12 36.27 32.35 2.81
CA ALA A 12 35.79 31.82 4.09
C ALA A 12 34.24 31.75 4.21
N PHE A 13 33.48 32.28 3.25
CA PHE A 13 32.01 32.29 3.32
C PHE A 13 31.32 31.31 2.35
N GLY A 14 32.07 30.67 1.44
CA GLY A 14 31.54 29.72 0.45
C GLY A 14 31.54 28.26 0.91
N VAL A 15 32.13 27.95 2.07
CA VAL A 15 32.22 26.58 2.63
C VAL A 15 31.31 26.43 3.86
N LEU A 16 30.15 27.07 3.83
CA LEU A 16 28.99 26.59 4.60
C LEU A 16 28.06 25.85 3.62
N LEU A 17 28.67 24.96 2.83
CA LEU A 17 27.98 23.95 2.04
C LEU A 17 27.09 23.14 2.99
N THR A 18 25.79 23.45 2.96
CA THR A 18 24.76 22.44 2.75
C THR A 18 24.94 21.14 3.53
N LEU A 19 25.00 21.22 4.87
CA LEU A 19 24.44 20.15 5.68
C LEU A 19 22.91 20.26 5.57
N VAL A 20 22.38 19.98 4.38
CA VAL A 20 21.01 19.48 4.29
C VAL A 20 21.09 18.14 4.99
N ALA A 21 20.64 18.12 6.25
CA ALA A 21 20.33 16.89 6.93
C ALA A 21 19.42 16.11 5.99
N SER A 22 19.99 15.13 5.31
CA SER A 22 19.24 14.13 4.58
C SER A 22 18.67 13.26 5.69
N SER A 23 17.63 13.76 6.38
CA SER A 23 16.82 12.91 7.23
C SER A 23 16.45 11.73 6.36
N PRO A 24 16.79 10.48 6.74
CA PRO A 24 16.28 9.34 6.01
C PRO A 24 14.77 9.55 5.98
N ALA A 25 14.19 9.67 4.79
CA ALA A 25 12.75 9.62 4.65
C ALA A 25 12.39 8.25 5.24
N LEU A 26 11.91 8.25 6.49
CA LEU A 26 11.49 7.03 7.15
C LEU A 26 10.50 6.38 6.18
N ALA A 27 10.81 5.19 5.71
CA ALA A 27 10.02 4.48 4.72
C ALA A 27 8.70 4.12 5.38
N ALA A 28 7.74 5.04 5.33
CA ALA A 28 6.42 4.83 5.88
C ALA A 28 5.83 3.61 5.19
N SER A 29 5.44 2.61 5.99
CA SER A 29 4.75 1.44 5.45
C SER A 29 3.27 1.77 5.31
N TYR A 30 2.57 1.18 4.35
CA TYR A 30 1.16 1.44 4.09
C TYR A 30 0.37 0.14 4.10
N ARG A 31 -0.83 0.15 4.71
CA ARG A 31 -1.82 -0.94 4.56
C ARG A 31 -2.79 -0.60 3.45
N TYR A 32 -2.82 -1.36 2.37
CA TYR A 32 -3.69 -1.06 1.24
C TYR A 32 -4.05 -2.31 0.43
N TRP A 33 -5.05 -2.16 -0.43
CA TRP A 33 -5.39 -3.14 -1.46
C TRP A 33 -4.57 -2.89 -2.72
N SER A 34 -3.58 -3.74 -2.98
CA SER A 34 -2.86 -3.77 -4.24
C SER A 34 -3.71 -4.40 -5.35
N PHE A 35 -3.53 -3.93 -6.59
CA PHE A 35 -4.27 -4.39 -7.76
C PHE A 35 -3.33 -5.04 -8.78
N TRP A 36 -3.71 -6.22 -9.24
CA TRP A 36 -2.90 -7.09 -10.09
C TRP A 36 -3.70 -7.55 -11.29
N GLU A 37 -3.02 -7.66 -12.42
CA GLU A 37 -3.55 -8.27 -13.64
C GLU A 37 -2.70 -9.49 -14.00
N ALA A 38 -3.36 -10.54 -14.47
CA ALA A 38 -2.65 -11.71 -14.95
C ALA A 38 -2.18 -11.53 -16.38
N SER A 39 -0.94 -11.90 -16.65
CA SER A 39 -0.42 -12.02 -18.01
C SER A 39 0.56 -13.18 -18.08
N GLY A 40 0.35 -14.08 -19.05
CA GLY A 40 1.06 -15.36 -19.13
C GLY A 40 0.85 -16.27 -17.91
N GLY A 41 -0.29 -16.16 -17.22
CA GLY A 41 -0.58 -16.91 -15.98
C GLY A 41 0.21 -16.42 -14.75
N GLN A 42 0.93 -15.31 -14.86
CA GLN A 42 1.67 -14.67 -13.76
C GLN A 42 1.01 -13.37 -13.35
N TRP A 43 1.10 -13.04 -12.07
CA TRP A 43 0.65 -11.75 -11.55
C TRP A 43 1.61 -10.63 -11.97
N GLN A 44 1.06 -9.56 -12.55
CA GLN A 44 1.75 -8.32 -12.81
C GLN A 44 1.04 -7.20 -12.06
N TYR A 45 1.82 -6.31 -11.44
CA TYR A 45 1.25 -5.15 -10.76
C TYR A 45 0.56 -4.27 -11.80
N ALA A 46 -0.69 -3.89 -11.55
CA ALA A 46 -1.47 -3.15 -12.54
C ALA A 46 -0.91 -1.73 -12.72
N THR A 47 -0.83 -1.28 -13.98
CA THR A 47 -0.40 0.08 -14.31
C THR A 47 -1.55 1.08 -14.37
N GLN A 48 -2.79 0.57 -14.33
CA GLN A 48 -4.03 1.35 -14.30
C GLN A 48 -4.82 1.03 -13.04
N GLY A 49 -5.55 2.03 -12.52
CA GLY A 49 -6.45 1.82 -11.37
C GLY A 49 -7.69 0.99 -11.74
N PRO A 50 -8.34 0.31 -10.77
CA PRO A 50 -9.50 -0.54 -11.02
C PRO A 50 -10.70 0.18 -11.67
N SER A 51 -10.85 1.48 -11.43
CA SER A 51 -11.91 2.32 -12.02
C SER A 51 -11.70 2.64 -13.50
N THR A 52 -10.49 2.44 -14.02
CA THR A 52 -10.10 2.80 -15.40
C THR A 52 -9.80 1.56 -16.23
N ALA A 53 -9.18 0.55 -15.63
CA ALA A 53 -8.86 -0.71 -16.30
C ALA A 53 -10.15 -1.38 -16.81
N ARG A 54 -10.17 -1.75 -18.10
CA ARG A 54 -11.25 -2.48 -18.77
C ARG A 54 -10.72 -3.80 -19.33
N PRO A 55 -10.61 -4.85 -18.50
CA PRO A 55 -10.07 -6.13 -18.93
C PRO A 55 -10.97 -6.82 -19.96
N ALA A 56 -10.39 -7.69 -20.79
CA ALA A 56 -11.14 -8.48 -21.76
C ALA A 56 -11.91 -9.64 -21.08
N ASP A 57 -12.78 -10.32 -21.85
CA ASP A 57 -13.27 -11.64 -21.44
C ASP A 57 -12.09 -12.60 -21.26
N GLY A 58 -12.14 -13.44 -20.23
CA GLY A 58 -11.03 -14.36 -19.93
C GLY A 58 -9.93 -13.78 -19.04
N SER A 59 -9.98 -12.49 -18.71
CA SER A 59 -8.96 -11.89 -17.83
C SER A 59 -9.06 -12.38 -16.39
N VAL A 60 -7.92 -12.37 -15.69
CA VAL A 60 -7.83 -12.65 -14.26
C VAL A 60 -7.29 -11.42 -13.54
N LEU A 61 -8.01 -11.00 -12.50
CA LEU A 61 -7.70 -9.86 -11.64
C LEU A 61 -7.38 -10.33 -10.23
N GLY A 62 -6.46 -9.65 -9.57
CA GLY A 62 -6.07 -9.90 -8.20
C GLY A 62 -6.19 -8.64 -7.35
N PHE A 63 -6.80 -8.76 -6.19
CA PHE A 63 -6.82 -7.72 -5.16
C PHE A 63 -6.21 -8.30 -3.90
N ARG A 64 -5.06 -7.77 -3.47
CA ARG A 64 -4.32 -8.30 -2.31
C ARG A 64 -4.12 -7.21 -1.27
N PHE A 65 -4.66 -7.45 -0.08
CA PHE A 65 -4.39 -6.59 1.06
C PHE A 65 -3.05 -6.96 1.69
N SER A 66 -2.20 -5.96 1.95
CA SER A 66 -0.88 -6.16 2.57
C SER A 66 -0.34 -4.87 3.16
N VAL A 67 0.66 -5.00 4.03
CA VAL A 67 1.57 -3.92 4.40
C VAL A 67 2.72 -3.87 3.37
N SER A 68 3.03 -2.70 2.82
CA SER A 68 4.25 -2.50 2.00
C SER A 68 4.97 -1.20 2.32
N ARG A 69 6.31 -1.22 2.28
CA ARG A 69 7.16 -0.01 2.41
C ARG A 69 7.16 0.82 1.13
N ASP A 70 7.09 0.15 -0.02
CA ASP A 70 6.92 0.74 -1.34
C ASP A 70 5.67 0.11 -1.99
N ALA A 71 4.67 0.93 -2.31
CA ALA A 71 3.38 0.46 -2.79
C ALA A 71 3.44 -0.29 -4.13
N ALA A 72 4.55 -0.28 -4.87
CA ALA A 72 4.67 -1.04 -6.12
C ALA A 72 5.84 -2.04 -6.09
N ALA A 73 7.03 -1.61 -5.67
CA ALA A 73 8.24 -2.44 -5.79
C ALA A 73 8.23 -3.66 -4.85
N GLU A 74 7.58 -3.54 -3.69
CA GLU A 74 7.55 -4.57 -2.65
C GLU A 74 6.14 -5.09 -2.37
N ALA A 75 5.16 -4.77 -3.23
CA ALA A 75 3.79 -5.19 -3.04
C ALA A 75 3.65 -6.71 -3.08
N ALA A 76 3.00 -7.28 -2.07
CA ALA A 76 2.69 -8.71 -2.07
C ALA A 76 1.66 -9.02 -3.16
N LYS A 77 1.97 -9.97 -4.04
CA LYS A 77 1.02 -10.50 -5.04
C LYS A 77 -0.02 -11.43 -4.40
N PRO A 78 -1.17 -11.67 -5.04
CA PRO A 78 -2.14 -12.64 -4.55
C PRO A 78 -1.52 -14.02 -4.40
N ARG A 79 -1.86 -14.72 -3.31
CA ARG A 79 -1.31 -16.05 -2.98
C ARG A 79 -1.87 -17.16 -3.87
N ALA A 80 -3.06 -16.99 -4.43
CA ALA A 80 -3.64 -17.94 -5.37
C ALA A 80 -3.08 -17.73 -6.78
N ALA A 81 -3.08 -18.80 -7.58
CA ALA A 81 -2.69 -18.74 -8.98
C ALA A 81 -3.68 -17.90 -9.81
N ALA A 82 -3.16 -17.25 -10.85
CA ALA A 82 -3.96 -16.50 -11.80
C ALA A 82 -4.57 -17.43 -12.87
N ASP A 83 -5.60 -18.19 -12.50
CA ASP A 83 -6.18 -19.24 -13.36
C ASP A 83 -7.64 -18.95 -13.71
N PHE A 84 -7.88 -18.43 -14.91
CA PHE A 84 -9.23 -18.15 -15.40
C PHE A 84 -10.07 -19.43 -15.52
N ALA A 85 -9.47 -20.49 -16.07
CA ALA A 85 -10.18 -21.73 -16.35
C ALA A 85 -10.69 -22.38 -15.07
N ALA A 86 -9.84 -22.43 -14.03
CA ALA A 86 -10.24 -22.95 -12.73
C ALA A 86 -11.31 -22.08 -12.05
N VAL A 87 -11.14 -20.75 -12.05
CA VAL A 87 -12.05 -19.82 -11.35
C VAL A 87 -13.43 -19.75 -12.01
N CYS A 88 -13.48 -19.75 -13.34
CA CYS A 88 -14.71 -19.56 -14.12
C CYS A 88 -15.27 -20.87 -14.71
N ALA A 89 -14.76 -22.05 -14.33
CA ALA A 89 -15.22 -23.35 -14.85
C ALA A 89 -16.75 -23.53 -14.77
N GLY A 90 -17.35 -23.07 -13.66
CA GLY A 90 -18.79 -23.16 -13.42
C GLY A 90 -19.63 -22.02 -14.00
N THR A 91 -19.03 -21.09 -14.75
CA THR A 91 -19.73 -19.92 -15.30
C THR A 91 -19.72 -19.98 -16.83
N PRO A 92 -20.82 -20.45 -17.45
CA PRO A 92 -20.95 -20.46 -18.91
C PRO A 92 -20.83 -19.06 -19.50
N ALA A 93 -20.36 -18.98 -20.74
CA ALA A 93 -20.44 -17.74 -21.50
C ALA A 93 -21.91 -17.33 -21.69
N ALA A 94 -22.18 -16.03 -21.62
CA ALA A 94 -23.49 -15.45 -21.87
C ALA A 94 -23.35 -14.36 -22.92
N GLU A 95 -24.32 -14.29 -23.84
CA GLU A 95 -24.33 -13.30 -24.90
C GLU A 95 -24.32 -11.87 -24.34
N GLY A 96 -23.52 -10.99 -24.94
CA GLY A 96 -23.38 -9.60 -24.49
C GLY A 96 -22.70 -9.43 -23.13
N ARG A 97 -22.07 -10.47 -22.58
CA ARG A 97 -21.34 -10.43 -21.30
C ARG A 97 -19.91 -10.90 -21.47
N LYS A 98 -19.01 -10.37 -20.64
CA LYS A 98 -17.67 -10.91 -20.43
C LYS A 98 -17.54 -11.52 -19.05
N ARG A 99 -16.67 -12.53 -18.93
CA ARG A 99 -16.28 -13.17 -17.69
C ARG A 99 -14.90 -12.69 -17.29
N ILE A 100 -14.77 -12.33 -16.03
CA ILE A 100 -13.51 -11.93 -15.41
C ILE A 100 -13.35 -12.76 -14.14
N ALA A 101 -12.27 -13.52 -14.06
CA ALA A 101 -11.90 -14.18 -12.83
C ALA A 101 -11.32 -13.14 -11.86
N VAL A 102 -11.83 -13.10 -10.64
CA VAL A 102 -11.39 -12.16 -9.60
C VAL A 102 -10.91 -12.96 -8.39
N VAL A 103 -9.69 -12.71 -7.97
CA VAL A 103 -9.10 -13.26 -6.75
C VAL A 103 -9.04 -12.15 -5.72
N VAL A 104 -9.81 -12.27 -4.64
CA VAL A 104 -9.72 -11.39 -3.47
C VAL A 104 -8.89 -12.09 -2.40
N ASP A 105 -7.72 -11.55 -2.09
CA ASP A 105 -6.82 -12.07 -1.08
C ASP A 105 -6.71 -11.09 0.09
N PHE A 106 -7.34 -11.45 1.22
CA PHE A 106 -7.50 -10.56 2.38
C PHE A 106 -6.23 -10.28 3.17
N GLY A 107 -5.10 -10.91 2.85
CA GLY A 107 -3.89 -10.69 3.62
C GLY A 107 -3.38 -11.94 4.32
N VAL A 108 -2.41 -11.72 5.19
CA VAL A 108 -2.08 -12.63 6.28
C VAL A 108 -2.42 -11.93 7.59
N PRO A 109 -2.61 -12.65 8.71
CA PRO A 109 -3.00 -12.02 9.97
C PRO A 109 -2.04 -10.89 10.42
N ALA A 110 -0.75 -11.00 10.09
CA ALA A 110 0.26 -9.98 10.40
C ALA A 110 0.01 -8.61 9.71
N ASP A 111 -0.68 -8.60 8.57
CA ASP A 111 -1.00 -7.37 7.83
C ASP A 111 -2.28 -6.69 8.33
N ALA A 112 -3.13 -7.43 9.05
CA ALA A 112 -4.43 -6.92 9.50
C ALA A 112 -4.26 -5.77 10.50
N PRO A 113 -5.12 -4.73 10.45
CA PRO A 113 -5.18 -3.74 11.51
C PRO A 113 -5.46 -4.37 12.87
N ALA A 114 -4.97 -3.74 13.95
CA ALA A 114 -5.25 -4.19 15.30
C ALA A 114 -6.77 -4.27 15.56
N GLY A 115 -7.24 -5.40 16.08
CA GLY A 115 -8.66 -5.64 16.35
C GLY A 115 -9.49 -6.10 15.13
N ASP A 116 -8.88 -6.17 13.94
CA ASP A 116 -9.49 -6.80 12.78
C ASP A 116 -9.04 -8.26 12.65
N ALA A 117 -10.00 -9.14 12.38
CA ALA A 117 -9.74 -10.50 11.94
C ALA A 117 -9.87 -10.57 10.42
N LEU A 118 -9.06 -11.41 9.78
CA LEU A 118 -9.26 -11.69 8.36
C LEU A 118 -10.65 -12.31 8.16
N PRO A 119 -11.41 -11.89 7.13
CA PRO A 119 -12.67 -12.57 6.78
C PRO A 119 -12.48 -14.06 6.48
N GLN A 120 -11.31 -14.43 5.94
CA GLN A 120 -10.88 -15.81 5.69
C GLN A 120 -9.37 -15.86 5.44
N ASP A 121 -8.75 -17.00 5.73
CA ASP A 121 -7.29 -17.17 5.66
C ASP A 121 -6.75 -17.51 4.25
N THR A 122 -7.64 -17.97 3.36
CA THR A 122 -7.31 -18.32 1.97
C THR A 122 -7.82 -17.26 0.99
N PRO A 123 -7.18 -17.07 -0.18
CA PRO A 123 -7.73 -16.23 -1.23
C PRO A 123 -9.12 -16.71 -1.67
N ARG A 124 -9.99 -15.77 -2.03
CA ARG A 124 -11.34 -16.01 -2.52
C ARG A 124 -11.41 -15.83 -4.04
N PRO A 125 -11.39 -16.90 -4.84
CA PRO A 125 -11.70 -16.82 -6.25
C PRO A 125 -13.21 -16.65 -6.47
N ALA A 126 -13.58 -15.83 -7.46
CA ALA A 126 -14.94 -15.71 -7.94
C ALA A 126 -14.96 -15.31 -9.42
N CYS A 127 -15.95 -15.76 -10.18
CA CYS A 127 -16.11 -15.37 -11.57
C CYS A 127 -17.17 -14.26 -11.68
N ALA A 128 -16.76 -13.09 -12.17
CA ALA A 128 -17.67 -11.99 -12.46
C ALA A 128 -18.15 -12.08 -13.92
N GLN A 129 -19.45 -12.04 -14.17
CA GLN A 129 -20.04 -11.95 -15.50
C GLN A 129 -20.64 -10.55 -15.70
N VAL A 130 -19.89 -9.66 -16.35
CA VAL A 130 -20.10 -8.21 -16.44
C VAL A 130 -20.35 -7.71 -17.87
N ALA A 131 -20.72 -6.43 -18.03
CA ALA A 131 -20.94 -5.82 -19.34
C ALA A 131 -19.63 -5.72 -20.14
N PRO A 132 -19.66 -5.65 -21.48
CA PRO A 132 -18.44 -5.67 -22.29
C PRO A 132 -17.46 -4.53 -21.96
N ASP A 133 -17.98 -3.35 -21.65
CA ASP A 133 -17.22 -2.14 -21.31
C ASP A 133 -16.94 -1.98 -19.80
N ALA A 134 -17.37 -2.93 -18.98
CA ALA A 134 -17.21 -2.87 -17.53
C ALA A 134 -15.74 -2.80 -17.10
N THR A 135 -15.51 -2.03 -16.05
CA THR A 135 -14.22 -1.81 -15.39
C THR A 135 -13.87 -2.95 -14.45
N ALA A 136 -12.60 -3.03 -14.05
CA ALA A 136 -12.14 -3.94 -12.99
C ALA A 136 -12.85 -3.69 -11.65
N ALA A 137 -13.17 -2.43 -11.33
CA ALA A 137 -13.93 -2.07 -10.13
C ALA A 137 -15.37 -2.61 -10.17
N GLU A 138 -16.04 -2.57 -11.33
CA GLU A 138 -17.37 -3.15 -11.49
C GLU A 138 -17.36 -4.68 -11.40
N ALA A 139 -16.33 -5.33 -11.96
CA ALA A 139 -16.11 -6.77 -11.81
C ALA A 139 -15.93 -7.16 -10.34
N LEU A 140 -15.05 -6.44 -9.61
CA LEU A 140 -14.87 -6.65 -8.16
C LEU A 140 -16.18 -6.42 -7.39
N ALA A 141 -16.91 -5.35 -7.71
CA ALA A 141 -18.16 -5.01 -7.04
C ALA A 141 -19.26 -6.06 -7.25
N GLN A 142 -19.25 -6.79 -8.36
CA GLN A 142 -20.21 -7.88 -8.56
C GLN A 142 -19.98 -9.04 -7.58
N VAL A 143 -18.73 -9.31 -7.20
CA VAL A 143 -18.36 -10.54 -6.48
C VAL A 143 -17.90 -10.32 -5.03
N ALA A 144 -17.62 -9.08 -4.61
CA ALA A 144 -16.94 -8.82 -3.34
C ALA A 144 -17.44 -7.58 -2.57
N LYS A 145 -18.72 -7.24 -2.72
CA LYS A 145 -19.36 -6.18 -1.91
C LYS A 145 -19.37 -6.51 -0.40
N PRO A 146 -19.54 -5.50 0.47
CA PRO A 146 -19.49 -4.07 0.16
C PRO A 146 -18.06 -3.60 -0.15
N LEU A 147 -17.95 -2.59 -1.02
CA LEU A 147 -16.68 -1.90 -1.29
C LEU A 147 -16.72 -0.52 -0.63
N ARG A 148 -15.58 -0.09 -0.07
CA ARG A 148 -15.40 1.29 0.44
C ARG A 148 -14.26 1.95 -0.32
N TYR A 149 -14.48 3.19 -0.74
CA TYR A 149 -13.48 4.02 -1.41
C TYR A 149 -13.33 5.36 -0.69
N ASN A 150 -12.17 6.00 -0.80
CA ASN A 150 -11.99 7.38 -0.35
C ASN A 150 -12.30 8.37 -1.49
N SER A 151 -12.19 9.67 -1.21
CA SER A 151 -12.44 10.74 -2.18
C SER A 151 -11.49 10.75 -3.38
N ALA A 152 -10.33 10.08 -3.28
CA ALA A 152 -9.37 9.89 -4.35
C ALA A 152 -9.59 8.59 -5.13
N ALA A 153 -10.73 7.91 -4.93
CA ALA A 153 -11.07 6.62 -5.53
C ALA A 153 -10.12 5.47 -5.17
N LEU A 154 -9.36 5.58 -4.08
CA LEU A 154 -8.57 4.46 -3.54
C LEU A 154 -9.52 3.43 -2.92
N LEU A 155 -9.32 2.15 -3.25
CA LEU A 155 -10.05 1.04 -2.65
C LEU A 155 -9.61 0.82 -1.20
N CYS A 156 -10.46 1.21 -0.26
CA CYS A 156 -10.21 1.13 1.17
C CYS A 156 -10.58 -0.23 1.76
N ALA A 157 -11.70 -0.81 1.32
CA ALA A 157 -12.19 -2.06 1.86
C ALA A 157 -12.91 -2.91 0.82
N VAL A 158 -12.76 -4.23 0.96
CA VAL A 158 -13.46 -5.26 0.17
C VAL A 158 -14.18 -6.18 1.14
N SER A 159 -15.46 -6.47 0.89
CA SER A 159 -16.30 -7.25 1.81
C SER A 159 -16.20 -6.81 3.28
N GLY A 160 -16.07 -5.50 3.52
CA GLY A 160 -15.96 -4.92 4.86
C GLY A 160 -14.58 -5.00 5.52
N PHE A 161 -13.55 -5.51 4.83
CA PHE A 161 -12.18 -5.59 5.36
C PHE A 161 -11.20 -4.65 4.63
N PRO A 162 -10.33 -3.92 5.35
CA PRO A 162 -10.39 -3.72 6.80
C PRO A 162 -11.63 -2.90 7.21
N LYS A 163 -12.03 -3.01 8.47
CA LYS A 163 -13.20 -2.28 9.00
C LYS A 163 -12.98 -0.76 8.93
N GLN A 164 -11.74 -0.32 9.10
CA GLN A 164 -11.33 1.09 9.13
C GLN A 164 -10.01 1.32 8.38
N GLY A 165 -9.67 2.59 8.15
CA GLY A 165 -8.48 3.01 7.39
C GLY A 165 -8.67 2.98 5.87
N CYS A 166 -7.78 3.61 5.14
CA CYS A 166 -7.73 3.65 3.69
C CYS A 166 -6.34 4.04 3.17
N GLY A 167 -5.31 3.25 3.50
CA GLY A 167 -3.96 3.50 2.99
C GLY A 167 -3.20 4.58 3.76
N GLU A 168 -3.54 4.85 5.02
CA GLU A 168 -2.75 5.75 5.85
C GLU A 168 -1.37 5.14 6.15
N PRO A 169 -0.31 5.96 6.27
CA PRO A 169 0.99 5.48 6.68
C PRO A 169 0.97 4.90 8.10
N ILE A 170 1.59 3.74 8.25
CA ILE A 170 1.88 3.10 9.52
C ILE A 170 3.19 3.71 10.00
N GLY A 171 3.14 4.52 11.04
CA GLY A 171 4.35 5.00 11.69
C GLY A 171 5.08 3.84 12.39
N ASP A 172 6.40 3.79 12.26
CA ASP A 172 7.23 3.09 13.23
C ASP A 172 7.13 3.88 14.54
N THR A 173 6.20 3.50 15.42
CA THR A 173 6.22 4.00 16.80
C THR A 173 7.37 3.28 17.52
N ALA A 174 8.60 3.64 17.18
CA ALA A 174 9.64 3.64 18.18
C ALA A 174 9.20 4.68 19.21
N GLN A 175 8.55 4.22 20.26
CA GLN A 175 8.32 4.98 21.47
C GLN A 175 9.68 5.58 21.86
N GLN A 176 9.87 6.87 21.57
CA GLN A 176 10.96 7.61 22.19
C GLN A 176 10.73 7.44 23.69
N PRO A 177 11.71 6.95 24.47
CA PRO A 177 11.61 6.99 25.91
C PRO A 177 11.29 8.43 26.28
N ASP A 178 10.19 8.64 27.00
CA ASP A 178 9.95 9.94 27.62
C ASP A 178 11.22 10.30 28.41
N PRO A 179 11.79 11.51 28.25
CA PRO A 179 12.82 11.96 29.16
C PRO A 179 12.18 12.02 30.55
N ASP A 180 12.60 11.12 31.45
CA ASP A 180 12.17 11.09 32.84
C ASP A 180 12.15 12.52 33.42
N PRO A 181 11.01 13.03 33.91
CA PRO A 181 10.98 14.26 34.68
C PRO A 181 11.33 13.90 36.12
N SER A 182 12.55 13.45 36.38
CA SER A 182 13.01 13.11 37.72
C SER A 182 14.52 13.31 37.85
N GLY A 183 14.90 14.59 37.87
CA GLY A 183 16.20 15.04 38.33
C GLY A 183 16.02 16.22 39.28
N ASN A 184 15.42 15.96 40.45
CA ASN A 184 15.30 16.94 41.53
C ASN A 184 16.69 17.07 42.21
N PRO A 185 17.37 18.24 42.20
CA PRO A 185 18.53 18.42 43.05
C PRO A 185 18.02 18.93 44.41
N SER A 186 17.67 18.01 45.31
CA SER A 186 17.50 18.36 46.72
C SER A 186 18.87 18.41 47.41
N ALA A 187 19.32 19.64 47.66
CA ALA A 187 20.06 20.14 48.82
C ALA A 187 21.02 19.19 49.57
N GLY A 188 22.31 19.58 49.60
CA GLY A 188 23.23 19.29 50.69
C GLY A 188 23.75 20.61 51.27
N ALA A 189 23.29 20.95 52.48
CA ALA A 189 23.78 22.08 53.27
C ALA A 189 24.87 21.64 54.26
N SER A 190 25.79 22.58 54.55
CA SER A 190 26.50 22.82 55.83
C SER A 190 28.02 22.62 55.91
N ALA A 191 28.68 23.78 56.13
CA ALA A 191 29.68 24.12 57.15
C ALA A 191 31.08 23.48 57.16
N SER A 192 32.11 24.33 56.95
CA SER A 192 33.04 24.83 57.99
C SER A 192 33.78 26.06 57.49
#